data_AF-A0A916K1G8-F1
#
_entry.id   AF-A0A916K1G8-F1
#
_cell.length_a   1.000
_cell.length_b   1.000
_cell.length_c   1.000
_cell.angle_alpha   90.00
_cell.angle_beta   90.00
_cell.angle_gamma   90.00
#
_symmetry.space_group_name_H-M   'P 1'
#
loop_
_entity.id
_entity.type
_entity.pdbx_description
1 polymer ?
#
loop_
_entity_poly.entity_id
_entity_poly.type
_entity_poly.pdbx_seq_one_letter_code
_entity_poly.pdbx_strand_id
1 'polypeptide(L)' 'MLGNLSGPTLIVIIFIVLLLFGAPKLPGLARSLGQSMRILKKEVGGEGEKAEGKADSTAAAESDASSDTKTDKSE' A
#
# COMPACT_ATOMS: atom_id res chain seq x y z
N MET A 1 7.29 31.50 -5.16
CA MET A 1 7.38 31.01 -3.77
C MET A 1 6.94 29.53 -3.65
N LEU A 2 7.25 28.69 -4.64
CA LEU A 2 6.90 27.25 -4.66
C LEU A 2 8.12 26.41 -5.08
N GLY A 3 9.32 26.86 -4.70
CA GLY A 3 10.60 26.26 -5.11
C GLY A 3 11.13 25.18 -4.16
N ASN A 4 10.41 24.88 -3.08
CA ASN A 4 10.86 23.93 -2.04
C ASN A 4 10.16 22.55 -2.13
N LEU A 5 9.31 22.32 -3.13
CA LEU A 5 8.70 21.01 -3.37
C LEU A 5 9.51 20.12 -4.34
N SER A 6 10.63 20.63 -4.86
CA SER A 6 11.43 19.99 -5.89
C SER A 6 12.36 18.91 -5.30
N GLY A 7 11.82 17.83 -4.75
CA GLY A 7 12.59 16.59 -4.47
C GLY A 7 12.82 16.28 -2.99
N PRO A 8 13.60 17.07 -2.22
CA PRO A 8 13.95 16.73 -0.84
C PRO A 8 12.74 16.55 0.08
N THR A 9 11.72 17.39 -0.09
CA THR A 9 10.50 17.35 0.72
C THR A 9 9.73 16.04 0.56
N LEU A 10 9.66 15.47 -0.65
CA LEU A 10 9.03 14.16 -0.86
C LEU A 10 9.80 13.04 -0.16
N ILE A 11 11.13 13.09 -0.19
CA ILE A 11 11.99 12.13 0.52
C ILE A 11 11.75 12.19 2.03
N VAL A 12 11.65 13.39 2.61
CA VAL A 12 11.36 13.56 4.05
C VAL A 12 10.00 12.98 4.41
N ILE A 13 8.97 13.21 3.59
CA ILE A 13 7.63 12.66 3.82
C ILE A 13 7.66 11.12 3.76
N ILE A 14 8.30 10.53 2.76
CA ILE A 14 8.45 9.07 2.66
C ILE A 14 9.18 8.51 3.88
N PHE A 15 10.22 9.21 4.35
CA PHE A 15 10.97 8.80 5.53
C PHE A 15 10.09 8.79 6.78
N ILE A 16 9.28 9.83 6.98
CA ILE A 16 8.31 9.89 8.08
C ILE A 16 7.30 8.74 7.98
N VAL A 17 6.70 8.51 6.82
CA VAL A 17 5.74 7.41 6.62
C VAL A 17 6.40 6.05 6.89
N LEU A 18 7.64 5.84 6.47
CA LEU A 18 8.40 4.62 6.76
C LEU A 18 8.67 4.43 8.26
N LEU A 19 8.88 5.51 9.02
CA LEU A 19 9.05 5.42 10.48
C LEU A 19 7.73 5.08 11.19
N LEU A 20 6.59 5.60 10.73
CA LEU A 20 5.28 5.31 11.33
C LEU A 20 4.74 3.92 10.95
N PHE A 21 4.86 3.54 9.68
CA PHE A 21 4.25 2.32 9.14
C PHE A 21 5.25 1.16 9.02
N GLY A 22 6.54 1.44 8.92
CA GLY A 22 7.58 0.44 8.65
C GLY A 22 7.73 0.09 7.16
N ALA A 23 8.95 -0.26 6.76
CA ALA A 23 9.27 -0.73 5.41
C ALA A 23 8.41 -1.90 4.88
N PRO A 24 8.03 -2.93 5.70
CA PRO A 24 7.25 -4.06 5.17
C PRO A 24 5.76 -3.76 4.95
N LYS A 25 5.20 -2.71 5.59
CA LYS A 25 3.75 -2.41 5.49
C LYS A 25 3.38 -1.56 4.27
N LEU A 26 4.30 -0.71 3.78
CA LEU A 26 4.11 0.05 2.54
C LEU A 26 3.81 -0.82 1.30
N PRO A 27 4.59 -1.88 0.98
CA PRO A 27 4.31 -2.71 -0.18
C PRO A 27 3.00 -3.50 -0.03
N GLY A 28 2.59 -3.84 1.20
CA GLY A 28 1.29 -4.47 1.46
C GLY A 28 0.12 -3.53 1.13
N LEU A 29 0.15 -2.31 1.65
CA LEU A 29 -0.88 -1.28 1.40
C LEU A 29 -0.95 -0.88 -0.08
N ALA A 30 0.20 -0.76 -0.74
CA ALA A 30 0.25 -0.45 -2.17
C ALA A 30 -0.34 -1.59 -3.02
N ARG A 31 -0.06 -2.85 -2.68
CA ARG A 31 -0.63 -4.02 -3.37
C ARG A 31 -2.15 -4.09 -3.22
N SER A 32 -2.68 -3.94 -1.99
CA SER A 32 -4.13 -4.00 -1.77
C SER A 32 -4.87 -2.84 -2.44
N LEU A 33 -4.33 -1.61 -2.35
CA LEU A 33 -4.93 -0.44 -3.00
C LEU A 33 -4.85 -0.55 -4.53
N GLY A 34 -3.72 -1.02 -5.07
CA GLY A 34 -3.54 -1.23 -6.50
C GLY A 34 -4.48 -2.29 -7.08
N GLN A 35 -4.74 -3.37 -6.34
CA GLN A 35 -5.73 -4.37 -6.72
C GLN A 35 -7.15 -3.78 -6.77
N SER A 36 -7.56 -3.03 -5.75
CA SER A 36 -8.87 -2.34 -5.75
C SER A 36 -8.96 -1.34 -6.91
N MET A 37 -7.94 -0.49 -7.11
CA MET A 37 -7.94 0.47 -8.22
C MET A 37 -7.98 -0.21 -9.60
N ARG A 38 -7.34 -1.37 -9.76
CA ARG A 38 -7.39 -2.14 -11.02
C ARG A 38 -8.79 -2.66 -11.30
N ILE A 39 -9.50 -3.15 -10.28
CA ILE A 39 -10.88 -3.62 -10.40
C ILE A 39 -11.80 -2.44 -10.71
N LEU A 40 -11.70 -1.35 -9.95
CA LEU A 40 -12.49 -0.14 -10.16
C LEU A 40 -12.27 0.44 -11.57
N LYS A 41 -11.02 0.50 -12.05
CA LYS A 41 -10.70 0.97 -13.40
C LYS A 41 -11.21 0.03 -14.49
N LYS A 42 -11.29 -1.28 -14.22
CA LYS A 42 -11.81 -2.27 -15.16
C LYS A 42 -13.34 -2.20 -15.29
N GLU A 43 -14.04 -1.97 -14.18
CA GLU A 43 -15.50 -1.83 -14.17
C GLU A 43 -15.96 -0.45 -14.69
N VAL A 44 -15.24 0.62 -14.33
CA VAL A 44 -15.57 2.00 -14.77
C VAL A 44 -15.07 2.29 -16.19
N GLY A 45 -13.94 1.71 -16.59
CA GLY A 45 -13.30 1.92 -17.89
C GLY A 45 -13.64 0.84 -18.91
N GLY A 46 -14.87 0.30 -18.87
CA GLY A 46 -15.34 -0.74 -19.78
C GLY A 46 -14.97 -0.42 -21.24
N GLU A 47 -14.19 -1.34 -21.83
CA GLU A 47 -13.75 -1.35 -23.21
C GLU A 47 -12.53 -0.45 -23.55
N GLY A 48 -11.33 -0.96 -23.32
CA GLY A 48 -10.15 -0.56 -24.10
C GLY A 48 -8.96 0.00 -23.35
N GLU A 49 -8.37 -0.74 -22.42
CA GLU A 49 -6.91 -0.65 -22.26
C GLU A 49 -6.34 -1.97 -21.73
N LYS A 50 -5.49 -2.62 -22.52
CA LYS A 50 -4.67 -3.75 -22.10
C LYS A 50 -3.73 -3.30 -20.98
N ALA A 51 -4.17 -3.39 -19.73
CA ALA A 51 -3.28 -3.18 -18.58
C ALA A 51 -2.45 -4.45 -18.34
N GLU A 52 -1.32 -4.49 -19.05
CA GLU A 52 -0.22 -5.44 -18.96
C GLU A 52 0.01 -5.93 -17.53
N GLY A 53 -0.01 -7.25 -17.38
CA GLY A 53 0.33 -7.92 -16.14
C GLY A 53 1.84 -8.02 -16.01
N LYS A 54 2.39 -7.40 -14.96
CA LYS A 54 3.47 -8.00 -14.15
C LYS A 54 3.62 -7.24 -12.82
N ALA A 55 2.71 -7.50 -11.89
CA ALA A 55 2.92 -7.15 -10.48
C ALA A 55 2.63 -8.35 -9.57
N ASP A 56 2.88 -9.56 -10.08
CA ASP A 56 2.97 -10.77 -9.28
C ASP A 56 4.40 -11.28 -9.34
N SER A 57 5.12 -11.09 -8.23
CA SER A 57 6.28 -11.88 -7.83
C SER A 57 6.60 -11.50 -6.38
N THR A 58 5.92 -12.18 -5.47
CA THR A 58 6.52 -12.96 -4.40
C THR A 58 7.98 -12.65 -4.07
N ALA A 59 8.19 -11.95 -2.94
CA ALA A 59 9.27 -12.10 -1.96
C ALA A 59 8.90 -11.17 -0.78
N ALA A 60 8.30 -11.71 0.29
CA ALA A 60 8.97 -12.27 1.49
C ALA A 60 9.46 -11.14 2.43
N ALA A 61 9.20 -11.12 3.73
CA ALA A 61 8.75 -12.16 4.63
C ALA A 61 7.92 -11.54 5.80
N GLU A 62 7.22 -12.44 6.46
CA GLU A 62 6.33 -12.31 7.62
C GLU A 62 6.69 -11.24 8.66
N SER A 63 5.68 -10.53 9.15
CA SER A 63 5.52 -10.33 10.59
C SER A 63 4.04 -10.14 10.89
N ASP A 64 3.44 -11.27 11.24
CA ASP A 64 2.49 -11.37 12.33
C ASP A 64 3.00 -10.54 13.54
N ALA A 65 2.14 -9.67 14.09
CA ALA A 65 2.16 -9.21 15.48
C ALA A 65 1.15 -8.06 15.69
N SER A 66 0.00 -8.44 16.26
CA SER A 66 -0.72 -7.74 17.33
C SER A 66 -1.50 -6.45 17.03
N SER A 67 -2.83 -6.55 16.97
CA SER A 67 -3.75 -5.87 17.91
C SER A 67 -5.20 -6.35 17.73
N ASP A 68 -5.83 -6.70 18.86
CA ASP A 68 -7.28 -6.82 19.11
C ASP A 68 -8.07 -7.93 18.39
N THR A 69 -8.53 -9.00 19.04
CA THR A 69 -9.54 -8.93 20.11
C THR A 69 -9.51 -10.23 20.94
N LYS A 70 -9.06 -10.17 22.21
CA LYS A 70 -9.35 -11.18 23.24
C LYS A 70 -10.16 -10.51 24.35
N THR A 71 -11.45 -10.34 24.08
CA THR A 71 -12.53 -10.20 25.07
C THR A 71 -13.73 -10.82 24.36
N ASP A 72 -14.04 -12.08 24.58
CA ASP A 72 -15.10 -12.38 25.53
C ASP A 72 -14.90 -13.75 26.18
N LYS A 73 -15.08 -13.73 27.50
CA LYS A 73 -14.82 -14.81 28.43
C LYS A 73 -16.07 -15.68 28.49
N SER A 74 -15.94 -16.94 28.10
CA SER A 74 -16.88 -18.00 28.47
C SER A 74 -16.84 -18.18 29.99
N GLU A 75 -17.95 -17.89 30.66
CA GLU A 75 -18.58 -18.74 31.69
C GLU A 75 -20.02 -18.28 31.91
#